data_AF-A0A1H5GF03-F1
#
_entry.id   AF-A0A1H5GF03-F1
#
_cell.length_a   1.000
_cell.length_b   1.000
_cell.length_c   1.000
_cell.angle_alpha   90.00
_cell.angle_beta   90.00
_cell.angle_gamma   90.00
#
_symmetry.space_group_name_H-M   'P 1'
#
loop_
_entity.id
_entity.type
_entity.pdbx_description
1 polymer ?
#
loop_
_entity_poly.entity_id
_entity_poly.type
_entity_poly.pdbx_seq_one_letter_code
_entity_poly.pdbx_strand_id
1 'polypeptide(L)'
;MNGNLAQFGEDLCLHLARLQVSLGNINGLFAGGAAARDAEFASRTQELQAAVKESAERAAALRDALRSGLERDATLAPETLSRWVSKRQTAQLHARADLIEQMATVAVELAALSTVEAERLTVTAIMARRQAIALQVEREKQL
;
A
#
# COMPACT_ATOMS: atom_id res chain seq x y z
N MET A 1 -29.07 0.13 10.36
CA MET A 1 -28.01 0.71 9.51
C MET A 1 -26.62 0.38 10.08
N ASN A 2 -26.30 -0.91 10.29
CA ASN A 2 -25.00 -1.36 10.82
C ASN A 2 -24.20 -2.22 9.81
N GLY A 3 -24.71 -2.41 8.59
CA GLY A 3 -24.09 -3.29 7.59
C GLY A 3 -22.82 -2.72 6.94
N ASN A 4 -22.78 -1.41 6.69
CA ASN A 4 -21.64 -0.78 6.00
C ASN A 4 -20.37 -0.76 6.86
N LEU A 5 -20.49 -0.50 8.16
CA LEU A 5 -19.31 -0.42 9.05
C LEU A 5 -18.73 -1.80 9.34
N ALA A 6 -19.59 -2.82 9.43
CA ALA A 6 -19.16 -4.21 9.60
C ALA A 6 -18.44 -4.71 8.34
N GLN A 7 -19.01 -4.48 7.15
CA GLN A 7 -18.37 -4.84 5.89
C GLN A 7 -17.04 -4.10 5.69
N PHE A 8 -17.01 -2.79 5.98
CA PHE A 8 -15.76 -2.02 5.93
C PHE A 8 -14.71 -2.59 6.89
N GLY A 9 -15.12 -2.98 8.10
CA GLY A 9 -14.25 -3.65 9.07
C GLY A 9 -13.68 -4.97 8.55
N GLU A 10 -14.51 -5.80 7.91
CA GLU A 10 -14.08 -7.07 7.31
C GLU A 10 -13.09 -6.86 6.16
N ASP A 11 -13.39 -5.93 5.26
CA ASP A 11 -12.51 -5.58 4.13
C ASP A 11 -11.18 -5.00 4.65
N LEU A 12 -11.24 -4.13 5.66
CA LEU A 12 -10.07 -3.56 6.33
C LEU A 12 -9.20 -4.65 6.97
N CYS A 13 -9.80 -5.65 7.63
CA CYS A 13 -9.06 -6.76 8.22
C CYS A 13 -8.24 -7.52 7.17
N LEU A 14 -8.80 -7.75 5.97
CA LEU A 14 -8.06 -8.41 4.88
C LEU A 14 -6.86 -7.58 4.42
N HIS A 15 -7.03 -6.27 4.25
CA HIS A 15 -5.93 -5.37 3.86
C HIS A 15 -4.84 -5.28 4.94
N LEU A 16 -5.22 -5.17 6.21
CA LEU A 16 -4.28 -5.13 7.33
C LEU A 16 -3.51 -6.44 7.48
N ALA A 17 -4.15 -7.58 7.27
CA ALA A 17 -3.47 -8.88 7.29
C ALA A 17 -2.40 -8.97 6.19
N ARG A 18 -2.71 -8.50 4.97
CA ARG A 18 -1.73 -8.44 3.87
C ARG A 18 -0.56 -7.53 4.21
N LEU A 19 -0.83 -6.35 4.79
CA LEU A 19 0.19 -5.40 5.23
C LEU A 19 1.10 -6.02 6.30
N GLN A 20 0.52 -6.70 7.30
CA GLN A 20 1.27 -7.38 8.35
C GLN A 20 2.19 -8.48 7.77
N VAL A 21 1.70 -9.28 6.82
CA VAL A 21 2.51 -10.30 6.15
C VAL A 21 3.70 -9.67 5.43
N SER A 22 3.47 -8.63 4.62
CA SER A 22 4.56 -7.95 3.91
C SER A 22 5.57 -7.29 4.85
N LEU A 23 5.11 -6.64 5.94
CA LEU A 23 6.01 -6.09 6.96
C LEU A 23 6.82 -7.18 7.66
N GLY A 24 6.21 -8.32 7.97
CA GLY A 24 6.89 -9.49 8.52
C GLY A 24 7.96 -10.02 7.58
N ASN A 25 7.67 -10.08 6.27
CA ASN A 25 8.63 -10.47 5.25
C ASN A 25 9.81 -9.49 5.22
N ILE A 26 9.56 -8.17 5.15
CA ILE A 26 10.60 -7.13 5.19
C ILE A 26 11.50 -7.30 6.41
N ASN A 27 10.92 -7.48 7.60
CA ASN A 27 11.67 -7.69 8.83
C ASN A 27 12.52 -8.97 8.78
N GLY A 28 11.96 -10.05 8.23
CA GLY A 28 12.68 -11.31 8.01
C GLY A 28 13.90 -11.18 7.11
N LEU A 29 13.88 -10.29 6.12
CA LEU A 29 15.03 -10.02 5.25
C LEU A 29 16.22 -9.40 6.01
N PHE A 30 15.95 -8.63 7.07
CA PHE A 30 16.99 -8.05 7.93
C PHE A 30 17.47 -8.99 9.03
N ALA A 31 16.62 -9.93 9.46
CA ALA A 31 16.92 -10.86 10.56
C ALA A 31 17.64 -12.16 10.12
N GLY A 32 17.61 -12.51 8.82
CA GLY A 32 18.21 -13.74 8.29
C GLY A 32 19.72 -13.64 8.00
N GLY A 33 20.50 -14.63 8.43
CA GLY A 33 21.95 -14.71 8.24
C GLY A 33 22.42 -14.90 6.78
N ALA A 34 23.67 -14.48 6.51
CA ALA A 34 24.23 -14.15 5.20
C ALA A 34 24.51 -15.30 4.20
N ALA A 35 24.33 -16.57 4.54
CA ALA A 35 24.93 -17.67 3.76
C ALA A 35 23.93 -18.53 2.95
N ALA A 36 22.64 -18.49 3.25
CA ALA A 36 21.63 -19.11 2.41
C ALA A 36 20.94 -18.02 1.60
N ARG A 37 20.45 -18.35 0.39
CA ARG A 37 19.28 -17.69 -0.26
C ARG A 37 19.47 -16.74 -1.44
N ASP A 38 20.60 -16.63 -2.16
CA ASP A 38 20.62 -15.79 -3.37
C ASP A 38 19.54 -16.20 -4.41
N ALA A 39 19.32 -17.50 -4.58
CA ALA A 39 18.23 -18.04 -5.41
C ALA A 39 16.83 -17.73 -4.84
N GLU A 40 16.68 -17.73 -3.52
CA GLU A 40 15.42 -17.39 -2.85
C GLU A 40 15.12 -15.88 -2.92
N PHE A 41 16.14 -15.02 -2.79
CA PHE A 41 16.01 -13.58 -3.02
C PHE A 41 15.67 -13.30 -4.49
N ALA A 42 16.28 -14.02 -5.43
CA ALA A 42 15.94 -13.92 -6.85
C ALA A 42 14.50 -14.35 -7.13
N SER A 43 14.06 -15.50 -6.60
CA SER A 43 12.67 -15.97 -6.70
C SER A 43 11.70 -14.95 -6.11
N ARG A 44 11.98 -14.47 -4.90
CA ARG A 44 11.15 -13.48 -4.21
C ARG A 44 11.07 -12.16 -4.97
N THR A 45 12.18 -11.72 -5.57
CA THR A 45 12.20 -10.53 -6.41
C THR A 45 11.30 -10.68 -7.62
N GLN A 46 11.34 -11.85 -8.28
CA GLN A 46 10.47 -12.15 -9.43
C GLN A 46 8.99 -12.17 -9.03
N GLU A 47 8.64 -12.81 -7.92
CA GLU A 47 7.27 -12.81 -7.38
C GLU A 47 6.78 -11.39 -7.10
N LEU A 48 7.58 -10.58 -6.41
CA LEU A 48 7.23 -9.21 -6.07
C LEU A 48 7.17 -8.31 -7.32
N GLN A 49 8.02 -8.55 -8.31
CA GLN A 49 7.98 -7.82 -9.58
C GLN A 49 6.72 -8.15 -10.38
N ALA A 50 6.29 -9.42 -10.39
CA ALA A 50 5.03 -9.83 -10.98
C ALA A 50 3.84 -9.18 -10.25
N ALA A 51 3.83 -9.22 -8.92
CA ALA A 51 2.76 -8.62 -8.11
C ALA A 51 2.66 -7.10 -8.28
N VAL A 52 3.80 -6.38 -8.33
CA VAL A 52 3.82 -4.93 -8.62
C VAL A 52 3.33 -4.65 -10.04
N LYS A 53 3.71 -5.46 -11.02
CA LYS A 53 3.26 -5.29 -12.41
C LYS A 53 1.74 -5.49 -12.54
N GLU A 54 1.22 -6.55 -11.93
CA GLU A 54 -0.22 -6.86 -11.92
C GLU A 54 -1.04 -5.76 -11.22
N SER A 55 -0.48 -5.18 -10.16
CA SER A 55 -1.16 -4.14 -9.38
C SER A 55 -0.90 -2.71 -9.85
N ALA A 56 -0.02 -2.47 -10.82
CA ALA A 56 0.40 -1.12 -11.22
C ALA A 56 -0.74 -0.25 -11.76
N GLU A 57 -1.54 -0.79 -12.69
CA GLU A 57 -2.69 -0.09 -13.27
C GLU A 57 -3.75 0.20 -12.20
N ARG A 58 -4.00 -0.77 -11.32
CA ARG A 58 -4.91 -0.63 -10.19
C ARG A 58 -4.45 0.43 -9.20
N ALA A 59 -3.16 0.43 -8.84
CA ALA A 59 -2.58 1.44 -7.95
C ALA A 59 -2.67 2.85 -8.56
N ALA A 60 -2.46 3.00 -9.87
CA ALA A 60 -2.64 4.28 -10.56
C ALA A 60 -4.09 4.76 -10.51
N ALA A 61 -5.05 3.88 -10.84
CA ALA A 61 -6.48 4.19 -10.77
C ALA A 61 -6.92 4.58 -9.34
N LEU A 62 -6.43 3.87 -8.32
CA LEU A 62 -6.73 4.19 -6.92
C LEU A 62 -6.15 5.54 -6.49
N ARG A 63 -4.92 5.87 -6.92
CA ARG A 63 -4.32 7.20 -6.65
C ARG A 63 -5.16 8.32 -7.27
N ASP A 64 -5.59 8.14 -8.51
CA ASP A 64 -6.42 9.12 -9.21
C ASP A 64 -7.81 9.26 -8.57
N ALA A 65 -8.43 8.14 -8.17
CA ALA A 65 -9.71 8.13 -7.47
C ALA A 65 -9.61 8.82 -6.11
N LEU A 66 -8.57 8.54 -5.33
CA LEU A 66 -8.34 9.16 -4.04
C LEU A 66 -8.10 10.67 -4.17
N ARG A 67 -7.23 11.08 -5.10
CA ARG A 67 -6.96 12.50 -5.38
C ARG A 67 -8.25 13.23 -5.76
N SER A 68 -8.99 12.67 -6.71
CA SER A 68 -10.24 13.27 -7.19
C SER A 68 -11.30 13.35 -6.07
N GLY A 69 -11.36 12.35 -5.19
CA GLY A 69 -12.24 12.35 -4.02
C GLY A 69 -11.87 13.43 -3.00
N LEU A 70 -10.57 13.54 -2.68
CA LEU A 70 -10.04 14.55 -1.76
C LEU A 70 -10.25 15.97 -2.29
N GLU A 71 -10.01 16.20 -3.59
CA GLU A 71 -10.28 17.48 -4.23
C GLU A 71 -11.78 17.83 -4.16
N ARG A 72 -12.66 16.86 -4.45
CA ARG A 72 -14.11 17.06 -4.33
C ARG A 72 -14.53 17.39 -2.90
N ASP A 73 -14.02 16.69 -1.89
CA ASP A 73 -14.36 16.99 -0.49
C ASP A 73 -13.77 18.34 -0.04
N ALA A 74 -12.56 18.68 -0.46
CA ALA A 74 -11.92 19.95 -0.12
C ALA A 74 -12.62 21.18 -0.71
N THR A 75 -13.30 21.04 -1.86
CA THR A 75 -14.09 22.12 -2.46
C THR A 75 -15.41 22.39 -1.72
N LEU A 76 -15.82 21.52 -0.79
CA LEU A 76 -17.02 21.76 0.03
C LEU A 76 -16.72 22.79 1.12
N ALA A 77 -17.20 24.01 0.90
CA ALA A 77 -17.12 25.08 1.88
C ALA A 77 -17.85 24.70 3.20
N PRO A 78 -17.27 24.98 4.39
CA PRO A 78 -17.90 24.68 5.69
C PRO A 78 -19.32 25.25 5.86
N GLU A 79 -19.60 26.37 5.21
CA GLU A 79 -20.92 27.03 5.20
C GLU A 79 -21.95 26.18 4.44
N THR A 80 -21.53 25.45 3.41
CA THR A 80 -22.37 24.52 2.64
C THR A 80 -22.82 23.35 3.51
N LEU A 81 -21.90 22.81 4.30
CA LEU A 81 -22.20 21.76 5.28
C LEU A 81 -23.16 22.24 6.36
N SER A 82 -22.90 23.41 6.93
CA SER A 82 -23.78 24.02 7.93
C SER A 82 -25.19 24.25 7.37
N ARG A 83 -25.30 24.64 6.10
CA ARG A 83 -26.57 24.75 5.37
C ARG A 83 -27.25 23.40 5.16
N TRP A 84 -26.52 22.35 4.82
CA TRP A 84 -27.09 21.00 4.66
C TRP A 84 -27.66 20.47 5.97
N VAL A 85 -26.91 20.63 7.06
CA VAL A 85 -27.34 20.22 8.41
C VAL A 85 -28.59 20.99 8.84
N SER A 86 -28.56 22.33 8.76
CA SER A 86 -29.69 23.18 9.17
C SER A 86 -30.96 22.92 8.33
N LYS A 87 -30.81 22.65 7.03
CA LYS A 87 -31.92 22.32 6.13
C LYS A 87 -32.31 20.83 6.10
N ARG A 88 -31.68 19.99 6.95
CA ARG A 88 -31.89 18.53 6.99
C ARG A 88 -31.79 17.88 5.60
N GLN A 89 -30.78 18.28 4.83
CA GLN A 89 -30.46 17.74 3.51
C GLN A 89 -29.78 16.37 3.65
N THR A 90 -30.54 15.38 4.09
CA THR A 90 -30.05 14.04 4.46
C THR A 90 -29.40 13.32 3.29
N ALA A 91 -29.95 13.44 2.08
CA ALA A 91 -29.37 12.83 0.88
C ALA A 91 -27.95 13.33 0.59
N GLN A 92 -27.71 14.64 0.72
CA GLN A 92 -26.38 15.25 0.53
C GLN A 92 -25.40 14.81 1.62
N LEU A 93 -25.88 14.75 2.87
CA LEU A 93 -25.06 14.28 4.01
C LEU A 93 -24.68 12.80 3.86
N HIS A 94 -25.61 11.95 3.42
CA HIS A 94 -25.34 10.54 3.13
C HIS A 94 -24.36 10.37 1.98
N ALA A 95 -24.57 11.07 0.86
CA ALA A 95 -23.66 10.99 -0.29
C ALA A 95 -22.22 11.41 0.07
N ARG A 96 -22.07 12.41 0.95
CA ARG A 96 -20.74 12.80 1.47
C ARG A 96 -20.14 11.73 2.38
N ALA A 97 -20.94 11.15 3.28
CA ALA A 97 -20.48 10.06 4.13
C ALA A 97 -20.01 8.86 3.28
N ASP A 98 -20.78 8.47 2.27
CA ASP A 98 -20.42 7.39 1.34
C ASP A 98 -19.11 7.70 0.59
N LEU A 99 -18.91 8.95 0.16
CA LEU A 99 -17.66 9.38 -0.46
C LEU A 99 -16.47 9.24 0.51
N ILE A 100 -16.64 9.63 1.78
CA ILE A 100 -15.59 9.54 2.81
C ILE A 100 -15.23 8.07 3.08
N GLU A 101 -16.24 7.21 3.22
CA GLU A 101 -16.04 5.77 3.39
C GLU A 101 -15.29 5.17 2.18
N GLN A 102 -15.69 5.53 0.96
CA GLN A 102 -15.00 5.08 -0.25
C GLN A 102 -13.53 5.54 -0.28
N MET A 103 -13.25 6.80 0.08
CA MET A 103 -11.87 7.30 0.16
C MET A 103 -11.04 6.54 1.20
N ALA A 104 -11.62 6.20 2.36
CA ALA A 104 -10.94 5.42 3.38
C ALA A 104 -10.56 4.03 2.87
N THR A 105 -11.50 3.33 2.21
CA THR A 105 -11.24 2.01 1.59
C THR A 105 -10.13 2.10 0.54
N VAL A 106 -10.20 3.08 -0.36
CA VAL A 106 -9.20 3.29 -1.41
C VAL A 106 -7.82 3.57 -0.80
N ALA A 107 -7.74 4.38 0.26
CA ALA A 107 -6.48 4.72 0.91
C ALA A 107 -5.83 3.49 1.56
N VAL A 108 -6.61 2.65 2.24
CA VAL A 108 -6.14 1.41 2.86
C VAL A 108 -5.65 0.42 1.81
N GLU A 109 -6.39 0.27 0.72
CA GLU A 109 -5.99 -0.61 -0.37
C GLU A 109 -4.68 -0.13 -1.03
N LEU A 110 -4.57 1.18 -1.28
CA LEU A 110 -3.35 1.77 -1.82
C LEU A 110 -2.17 1.59 -0.86
N ALA A 111 -2.38 1.66 0.46
CA ALA A 111 -1.35 1.38 1.46
C ALA A 111 -0.87 -0.09 1.38
N ALA A 112 -1.79 -1.05 1.21
CA ALA A 112 -1.43 -2.45 1.04
C ALA A 112 -0.58 -2.66 -0.23
N LEU A 113 -0.97 -2.08 -1.37
CA LEU A 113 -0.19 -2.16 -2.62
C LEU A 113 1.19 -1.47 -2.49
N SER A 114 1.25 -0.31 -1.84
CA SER A 114 2.52 0.42 -1.61
C SER A 114 3.48 -0.37 -0.72
N THR A 115 2.97 -1.21 0.18
CA THR A 115 3.80 -2.06 1.03
C THR A 115 4.46 -3.19 0.23
N VAL A 116 3.75 -3.78 -0.74
CA VAL A 116 4.33 -4.76 -1.67
C VAL A 116 5.43 -4.11 -2.52
N GLU A 117 5.21 -2.89 -2.99
CA GLU A 117 6.23 -2.12 -3.71
C GLU A 117 7.45 -1.82 -2.83
N ALA A 118 7.22 -1.43 -1.57
CA ALA A 118 8.30 -1.22 -0.59
C ALA A 118 9.09 -2.51 -0.31
N GLU A 119 8.42 -3.65 -0.19
CA GLU A 119 9.07 -4.96 -0.04
C GLU A 119 9.96 -5.25 -1.25
N ARG A 120 9.45 -5.05 -2.48
CA ARG A 120 10.22 -5.24 -3.72
C ARG A 120 11.48 -4.38 -3.76
N LEU A 121 11.34 -3.10 -3.43
CA LEU A 121 12.46 -2.15 -3.43
C LEU A 121 13.51 -2.54 -2.38
N THR A 122 13.07 -2.98 -1.21
CA THR A 122 13.95 -3.43 -0.12
C THR A 122 14.74 -4.67 -0.52
N VAL A 123 14.07 -5.68 -1.08
CA VAL A 123 14.72 -6.90 -1.60
C VAL A 123 15.77 -6.54 -2.66
N THR A 124 15.40 -5.66 -3.60
CA THR A 124 16.31 -5.19 -4.66
C THR A 124 17.55 -4.50 -4.09
N ALA A 125 17.37 -3.62 -3.10
CA ALA A 125 18.47 -2.92 -2.44
C ALA A 125 19.42 -3.89 -1.69
N ILE A 126 18.87 -4.90 -1.01
CA ILE A 126 19.66 -5.94 -0.32
C ILE A 126 20.49 -6.72 -1.35
N MET A 127 19.89 -7.17 -2.45
CA MET A 127 20.61 -7.88 -3.51
C MET A 127 21.75 -7.04 -4.10
N ALA A 128 21.49 -5.77 -4.40
CA ALA A 128 22.52 -4.85 -4.90
C ALA A 128 23.68 -4.70 -3.90
N ARG A 129 23.38 -4.59 -2.59
CA ARG A 129 24.41 -4.50 -1.56
C ARG A 129 25.25 -5.76 -1.46
N ARG A 130 24.64 -6.95 -1.55
CA ARG A 130 25.36 -8.22 -1.53
C ARG A 130 26.27 -8.38 -2.74
N GLN A 131 25.79 -8.03 -3.93
CA GLN A 131 26.61 -8.01 -5.15
C GLN A 131 27.81 -7.07 -5.01
N ALA A 132 27.60 -5.87 -4.47
CA ALA A 132 28.69 -4.93 -4.23
C ALA A 132 29.76 -5.50 -3.27
N ILE A 133 29.36 -6.15 -2.18
CA ILE A 133 30.28 -6.79 -1.23
C ILE A 133 31.05 -7.94 -1.91
N ALA A 134 30.37 -8.80 -2.67
CA ALA A 134 31.01 -9.90 -3.38
C ALA A 134 32.10 -9.41 -4.34
N LEU A 135 31.84 -8.33 -5.08
CA LEU A 135 32.82 -7.70 -5.97
C LEU A 135 34.01 -7.08 -5.21
N GLN A 136 33.77 -6.50 -4.03
CA GLN A 136 34.83 -5.96 -3.19
C GLN A 136 35.77 -7.05 -2.67
N VAL A 137 35.20 -8.15 -2.15
CA VAL A 137 35.97 -9.30 -1.65
C VAL A 137 36.78 -9.96 -2.76
N GLU A 138 36.22 -10.11 -3.96
CA GLU A 138 36.94 -10.67 -5.11
C GLU A 138 38.13 -9.79 -5.52
N ARG A 139 37.96 -8.46 -5.50
CA ARG A 139 39.03 -7.51 -5.76
C ARG A 139 40.15 -7.56 -4.71
N GLU A 140 39.81 -7.73 -3.44
CA GLU A 140 40.79 -7.85 -2.34
C GLU A 140 41.61 -9.13 -2.42
N LYS A 141 41.04 -10.23 -2.96
CA LYS A 141 41.78 -11.50 -3.16
C LYS A 141 42.75 -11.47 -4.34
N GLN A 142 42.60 -10.50 -5.25
CA GLN A 142 43.43 -10.36 -6.45
C GLN A 142 44.60 -9.36 -6.26
N LEU A 143 44.66 -8.69 -5.12
CA LEU A 143 45.73 -7.76 -4.71
C LEU A 143 46.71 -8.44 -3.73
#